data_AF-A0A444PQN1-F1
#
_entry.id   AF-A0A444PQN1-F1
#
_cell.length_a   1.000
_cell.length_b   1.000
_cell.length_c   1.000
_cell.angle_alpha   90.00
_cell.angle_beta   90.00
_cell.angle_gamma   90.00
#
_symmetry.space_group_name_H-M   'P 1'
#
loop_
_entity.id
_entity.type
_entity.pdbx_description
1 polymer ?
#
loop_
_entity_poly.entity_id
_entity_poly.type
_entity_poly.pdbx_seq_one_letter_code
_entity_poly.pdbx_strand_id
1 'polypeptide(L)'
;MSLHSCRARSRLVDCHRDGVQVVVEELAFTDFALRSFGDNPWTGVGIGSQSVVGTTAVQITDGAHLAVAVEGGLALFIPWMMLILTAAVTALYVRPRMAPVHRFLALALIVFIVYQFGVASFVNSSIIGKTPFLLFWASFGIMMALARVARADAQSAELQKEPIPAAVITK
;
A
#
# COMPACT_ATOMS: atom_id res chain seq x y z
N MET A 1 26.45 -60.06 -16.23
CA MET A 1 27.14 -58.81 -15.85
C MET A 1 27.73 -58.21 -17.10
N SER A 2 27.04 -57.24 -17.69
CA SER A 2 27.47 -56.54 -18.90
C SER A 2 27.54 -55.05 -18.57
N LEU A 3 28.75 -54.49 -18.64
CA LEU A 3 29.04 -53.08 -18.37
C LEU A 3 28.54 -52.25 -19.55
N HIS A 4 27.35 -51.64 -19.40
CA HIS A 4 26.89 -50.65 -20.36
C HIS A 4 27.65 -49.33 -20.15
N SER A 5 28.53 -49.10 -21.13
CA SER A 5 29.24 -47.87 -21.46
C SER A 5 28.44 -46.59 -21.17
N CYS A 6 28.99 -45.76 -20.28
CA CYS A 6 28.58 -44.38 -20.05
C CYS A 6 29.03 -43.54 -21.25
N ARG A 7 28.12 -43.31 -22.20
CA ARG A 7 28.36 -42.45 -23.36
C ARG A 7 28.10 -41.00 -22.96
N ALA A 8 29.16 -40.31 -22.55
CA ALA A 8 29.19 -38.87 -22.37
C ALA A 8 28.76 -38.18 -23.67
N ARG A 9 27.50 -37.73 -23.72
CA ARG A 9 26.98 -36.90 -24.79
C ARG A 9 27.03 -35.46 -24.30
N SER A 10 28.09 -34.78 -24.71
CA SER A 10 28.17 -33.32 -24.75
C SER A 10 26.93 -32.77 -25.48
N ARG A 11 25.92 -32.37 -24.72
CA ARG A 11 24.90 -31.45 -25.22
C ARG A 11 25.27 -30.08 -24.71
N LEU A 12 25.56 -29.22 -25.69
CA LEU A 12 25.43 -27.79 -25.66
C LEU A 12 24.75 -27.28 -24.39
N VAL A 13 25.57 -26.64 -23.57
CA VAL A 13 25.13 -25.60 -22.65
C VAL A 13 24.55 -24.49 -23.55
N ASP A 14 23.23 -24.51 -23.74
CA ASP A 14 22.47 -23.40 -24.31
C ASP A 14 22.50 -22.24 -23.30
N CYS A 15 23.61 -21.50 -23.27
CA CYS A 15 23.78 -20.25 -22.52
C CYS A 15 23.03 -19.07 -23.18
N HIS A 16 21.90 -19.32 -23.86
CA HIS A 16 21.18 -18.27 -24.58
C HIS A 16 19.66 -18.45 -24.56
N ARG A 17 19.07 -18.57 -23.36
CA ARG A 17 17.61 -18.61 -23.23
C ARG A 17 17.01 -17.88 -22.03
N ASP A 18 17.77 -17.02 -21.36
CA ASP A 18 17.25 -16.30 -20.19
C ASP A 18 16.34 -15.11 -20.58
N GLY A 19 16.45 -14.58 -21.80
CA GLY A 19 15.61 -13.47 -22.25
C GLY A 19 14.22 -13.87 -22.76
N VAL A 20 14.04 -15.11 -23.26
CA VAL A 20 12.77 -15.55 -23.86
C VAL A 20 11.80 -16.10 -22.81
N GLN A 21 12.30 -16.69 -21.71
CA GLN A 21 11.42 -17.18 -20.65
C GLN A 21 10.73 -16.06 -19.87
N VAL A 22 11.45 -14.97 -19.57
CA VAL A 22 10.90 -13.83 -18.79
C VAL A 22 9.70 -13.19 -19.50
N VAL A 23 9.77 -13.01 -20.82
CA VAL A 23 8.69 -12.39 -21.61
C VAL A 23 7.44 -13.27 -21.69
N VAL A 24 7.61 -14.60 -21.73
CA VAL A 24 6.47 -15.55 -21.76
C VAL A 24 5.75 -15.59 -20.43
N GLU A 25 6.48 -15.48 -19.32
CA GLU A 25 5.93 -15.50 -17.97
C GLU A 25 5.14 -14.22 -17.63
N GLU A 26 5.63 -13.05 -18.07
CA GLU A 26 4.97 -11.75 -17.89
C GLU A 26 3.63 -11.66 -18.66
N LEU A 27 3.58 -12.18 -19.89
CA LEU A 27 2.36 -12.23 -20.71
C LEU A 27 1.31 -13.18 -20.11
N ALA A 28 1.74 -14.34 -19.60
CA ALA A 28 0.84 -15.28 -18.95
C ALA A 28 0.21 -14.71 -17.66
N PHE A 29 0.96 -13.89 -16.92
CA PHE A 29 0.46 -13.23 -15.72
C PHE A 29 -0.57 -12.15 -16.03
N THR A 30 -0.28 -11.27 -16.99
CA THR A 30 -1.19 -10.18 -17.35
C THR A 30 -2.51 -10.76 -17.90
N ASP A 31 -2.44 -11.82 -18.70
CA ASP A 31 -3.63 -12.52 -19.19
C ASP A 31 -4.40 -13.20 -18.03
N PHE A 32 -3.72 -13.84 -17.08
CA PHE A 32 -4.37 -14.40 -15.88
C PHE A 32 -5.08 -13.32 -15.04
N ALA A 33 -4.41 -12.19 -14.80
CA ALA A 33 -4.98 -11.09 -14.04
C ALA A 33 -6.21 -10.52 -14.76
N LEU A 34 -6.11 -10.26 -16.07
CA LEU A 34 -7.21 -9.74 -16.88
C LEU A 34 -8.40 -10.71 -16.91
N ARG A 35 -8.15 -12.02 -17.04
CA ARG A 35 -9.22 -13.04 -16.99
C ARG A 35 -9.87 -13.11 -15.61
N SER A 36 -9.07 -13.11 -14.55
CA SER A 36 -9.57 -13.13 -13.18
C SER A 36 -10.44 -11.91 -12.87
N PHE A 37 -10.06 -10.73 -13.36
CA PHE A 37 -10.88 -9.53 -13.29
C PHE A 37 -12.15 -9.61 -14.13
N GLY A 38 -12.10 -10.26 -15.29
CA GLY A 38 -13.26 -10.45 -16.16
C GLY A 38 -14.33 -11.34 -15.52
N ASP A 39 -13.91 -12.43 -14.87
CA ASP A 39 -14.82 -13.42 -14.31
C ASP A 39 -15.42 -12.96 -12.97
N ASN A 40 -14.62 -12.37 -12.08
CA ASN A 40 -15.05 -12.02 -10.72
C ASN A 40 -14.46 -10.66 -10.25
N PRO A 41 -14.86 -9.53 -10.87
CA PRO A 41 -14.25 -8.23 -10.58
C PRO A 41 -14.47 -7.77 -9.12
N TRP A 42 -15.57 -8.18 -8.49
CA TRP A 42 -15.93 -7.72 -7.15
C TRP A 42 -15.20 -8.46 -6.03
N THR A 43 -15.09 -9.78 -6.14
CA THR A 43 -14.56 -10.65 -5.07
C THR A 43 -13.13 -11.11 -5.32
N GLY A 44 -12.63 -10.97 -6.55
CA GLY A 44 -11.33 -11.50 -6.94
C GLY A 44 -11.29 -13.04 -6.92
N VAL A 45 -10.08 -13.59 -6.99
CA VAL A 45 -9.81 -15.04 -6.92
C VAL A 45 -9.76 -15.59 -5.50
N GLY A 46 -9.85 -14.73 -4.48
CA GLY A 46 -9.81 -15.09 -3.07
C GLY A 46 -8.42 -14.98 -2.44
N ILE A 47 -8.40 -14.57 -1.18
CA ILE A 47 -7.20 -14.41 -0.36
C ILE A 47 -6.55 -15.78 -0.15
N GLY A 48 -5.27 -15.91 -0.52
CA GLY A 48 -4.53 -17.17 -0.38
C GLY A 48 -4.68 -18.13 -1.57
N SER A 49 -5.26 -17.68 -2.69
CA SER A 49 -5.20 -18.41 -3.97
C SER A 49 -3.75 -18.71 -4.40
N GLN A 50 -2.79 -17.87 -4.02
CA GLN A 50 -1.35 -18.09 -4.22
C GLN A 50 -0.71 -19.14 -3.26
N SER A 51 -1.41 -19.54 -2.20
CA SER A 51 -0.89 -20.47 -1.17
C SER A 51 -1.25 -21.94 -1.45
N VAL A 52 -2.33 -22.19 -2.19
CA VAL A 52 -2.93 -23.55 -2.30
C VAL A 52 -2.78 -24.14 -3.70
N VAL A 53 -2.57 -23.33 -4.74
CA VAL A 53 -2.52 -23.80 -6.13
C VAL A 53 -1.08 -24.06 -6.57
N GLY A 54 -0.56 -25.24 -6.22
CA GLY A 54 0.51 -25.93 -6.95
C GLY A 54 1.94 -25.36 -6.83
N THR A 55 2.87 -26.19 -6.37
CA THR A 55 4.33 -25.97 -6.25
C THR A 55 5.07 -25.68 -7.57
N THR A 56 4.37 -25.37 -8.66
CA THR A 56 4.94 -25.25 -10.01
C THR A 56 5.05 -23.83 -10.53
N ALA A 57 4.36 -22.84 -9.93
CA ALA A 57 4.53 -21.42 -10.28
C ALA A 57 4.07 -20.52 -9.13
N VAL A 58 5.02 -20.01 -8.33
CA VAL A 58 4.75 -18.92 -7.40
C VAL A 58 4.64 -17.65 -8.24
N GLN A 59 3.42 -17.25 -8.59
CA GLN A 59 3.18 -16.04 -9.37
C GLN A 59 3.39 -14.83 -8.46
N ILE A 60 4.56 -14.21 -8.53
CA ILE A 60 4.86 -12.97 -7.83
C ILE A 60 4.07 -11.86 -8.52
N THR A 61 2.96 -11.45 -7.92
CA THR A 61 2.28 -10.21 -8.29
C THR A 61 3.20 -9.04 -7.97
N ASP A 62 3.91 -8.52 -8.97
CA ASP A 62 4.95 -7.48 -8.79
C ASP A 62 4.43 -6.10 -8.35
N GLY A 63 3.16 -5.98 -7.97
CA GLY A 63 2.63 -4.79 -7.33
C GLY A 63 1.55 -5.08 -6.30
N ALA A 64 1.67 -4.46 -5.12
CA ALA A 64 0.73 -4.62 -4.01
C ALA A 64 -0.72 -4.25 -4.40
N HIS A 65 -0.89 -3.23 -5.25
CA HIS A 65 -2.22 -2.81 -5.73
C HIS A 65 -2.89 -3.88 -6.58
N LEU A 66 -2.12 -4.45 -7.53
CA LEU A 66 -2.61 -5.48 -8.41
C LEU A 66 -2.89 -6.76 -7.62
N ALA A 67 -2.03 -7.11 -6.66
CA ALA A 67 -2.25 -8.24 -5.76
C ALA A 67 -3.56 -8.09 -4.97
N VAL A 68 -3.78 -6.94 -4.31
CA VAL A 68 -5.00 -6.68 -3.53
C VAL A 68 -6.24 -6.71 -4.43
N ALA A 69 -6.16 -6.16 -5.63
CA ALA A 69 -7.28 -6.08 -6.54
C ALA A 69 -7.59 -7.43 -7.23
N VAL A 70 -6.59 -8.26 -7.50
CA VAL A 70 -6.78 -9.63 -8.04
C VAL A 70 -7.28 -10.58 -6.96
N GLU A 71 -6.70 -10.55 -5.75
CA GLU A 71 -7.06 -11.48 -4.68
C GLU A 71 -8.33 -11.09 -3.93
N GLY A 72 -8.51 -9.80 -3.65
CA GLY A 72 -9.66 -9.29 -2.89
C GLY A 72 -10.73 -8.60 -3.73
N GLY A 73 -10.51 -8.47 -5.04
CA GLY A 73 -11.43 -7.78 -5.94
C GLY A 73 -11.58 -6.28 -5.66
N LEU A 74 -12.51 -5.66 -6.39
CA LEU A 74 -12.89 -4.27 -6.19
C LEU A 74 -13.51 -4.02 -4.81
N ALA A 75 -14.17 -5.02 -4.22
CA ALA A 75 -14.80 -4.89 -2.91
C ALA A 75 -13.78 -4.57 -1.81
N LEU A 76 -12.57 -5.13 -1.87
CA LEU A 76 -11.49 -4.82 -0.94
C LEU A 76 -10.64 -3.63 -1.40
N PHE A 77 -10.37 -3.55 -2.71
CA PHE A 77 -9.52 -2.52 -3.28
C PHE A 77 -10.08 -1.10 -3.09
N ILE A 78 -11.40 -0.91 -3.30
CA ILE A 78 -12.03 0.42 -3.21
C ILE A 78 -11.95 1.00 -1.79
N PRO A 79 -12.40 0.31 -0.72
CA PRO A 79 -12.27 0.84 0.65
C PRO A 79 -10.82 1.13 1.04
N TRP A 80 -9.88 0.28 0.61
CA TRP A 80 -8.46 0.47 0.89
C TRP A 80 -7.89 1.71 0.21
N MET A 81 -8.18 1.92 -1.08
CA MET A 81 -7.79 3.14 -1.80
C MET A 81 -8.46 4.39 -1.21
N MET A 82 -9.73 4.29 -0.82
CA MET A 82 -10.45 5.39 -0.17
C MET A 82 -9.81 5.77 1.17
N LEU A 83 -9.34 4.80 1.95
CA LEU A 83 -8.61 5.04 3.19
C LEU A 83 -7.30 5.81 2.95
N ILE A 84 -6.51 5.39 1.94
CA ILE A 84 -5.25 6.06 1.60
C ILE A 84 -5.52 7.50 1.13
N LEU A 85 -6.54 7.68 0.28
CA LEU A 85 -6.93 9.00 -0.22
C LEU A 85 -7.43 9.91 0.91
N THR A 86 -8.28 9.41 1.80
CA THR A 86 -8.74 10.18 2.96
C THR A 86 -7.59 10.52 3.91
N ALA A 87 -6.60 9.65 4.10
CA ALA A 87 -5.41 9.96 4.88
C ALA A 87 -4.61 11.11 4.24
N ALA A 88 -4.39 11.09 2.93
CA ALA A 88 -3.68 12.14 2.20
C ALA A 88 -4.43 13.48 2.25
N VAL A 89 -5.74 13.48 1.99
CA VAL A 89 -6.60 14.67 2.06
C VAL A 89 -6.63 15.24 3.48
N THR A 90 -6.73 14.37 4.48
CA THR A 90 -6.70 14.80 5.90
C THR A 90 -5.36 15.41 6.27
N ALA A 91 -4.25 14.84 5.82
CA ALA A 91 -2.92 15.40 6.06
C ALA A 91 -2.79 16.82 5.47
N LEU A 92 -3.24 17.02 4.22
CA LEU A 92 -3.25 18.33 3.57
C LEU A 92 -4.15 19.33 4.30
N TYR A 93 -5.35 18.90 4.70
CA TYR A 93 -6.32 19.74 5.40
C TYR A 93 -5.86 20.15 6.81
N VAL A 94 -5.24 19.23 7.55
CA VAL A 94 -4.83 19.46 8.94
C VAL A 94 -3.51 20.24 9.03
N ARG A 95 -2.59 20.06 8.07
CA ARG A 95 -1.28 20.73 8.04
C ARG A 95 -1.31 22.23 8.41
N PRO A 96 -2.14 23.11 7.80
CA PRO A 96 -2.13 24.53 8.14
C PRO A 96 -2.61 24.82 9.57
N ARG A 97 -3.40 23.93 10.17
CA ARG A 97 -3.99 24.07 11.51
C ARG A 97 -3.07 23.55 12.61
N MET A 98 -2.03 22.80 12.28
CA MET A 98 -1.03 22.33 13.23
C MET A 98 -0.01 23.43 13.55
N ALA A 99 0.55 23.35 14.77
CA ALA A 99 1.71 24.13 15.17
C ALA A 99 2.86 23.94 14.16
N PRO A 100 3.64 24.98 13.83
CA PRO A 100 4.70 24.92 12.83
C PRO A 100 5.66 23.75 13.01
N VAL A 101 6.01 23.45 14.26
CA VAL A 101 6.89 22.35 14.64
C VAL A 101 6.35 20.96 14.26
N HIS A 102 5.04 20.78 14.09
CA HIS A 102 4.45 19.48 13.74
C HIS A 102 4.05 19.35 12.27
N ARG A 103 4.13 20.43 11.48
CA ARG A 103 3.72 20.43 10.06
C ARG A 103 4.54 19.47 9.20
N PHE A 104 5.78 19.17 9.60
CA PHE A 104 6.62 18.20 8.90
C PHE A 104 6.00 16.80 8.92
N LEU A 105 5.24 16.43 9.96
CA LEU A 105 4.67 15.10 10.09
C LEU A 105 3.58 14.84 9.04
N ALA A 106 2.73 15.84 8.79
CA ALA A 106 1.72 15.79 7.73
C ALA A 106 2.38 15.67 6.34
N LEU A 107 3.48 16.40 6.12
CA LEU A 107 4.24 16.29 4.87
C LEU A 107 4.92 14.92 4.73
N ALA A 108 5.51 14.42 5.80
CA ALA A 108 6.14 13.10 5.84
C ALA A 108 5.13 12.00 5.52
N LEU A 109 3.90 12.07 6.05
CA LEU A 109 2.84 11.12 5.71
C LEU A 109 2.47 11.20 4.22
N ILE A 110 2.36 12.39 3.63
CA ILE A 110 2.06 12.55 2.20
C ILE A 110 3.18 11.96 1.34
N VAL A 111 4.44 12.29 1.64
CA VAL A 111 5.61 11.76 0.93
C VAL A 111 5.67 10.24 1.07
N PHE A 112 5.41 9.73 2.27
CA PHE A 112 5.32 8.29 2.52
C PHE A 112 4.22 7.64 1.68
N ILE A 113 3.03 8.22 1.61
CA ILE A 113 1.93 7.70 0.78
C ILE A 113 2.33 7.68 -0.70
N VAL A 114 2.87 8.79 -1.22
CA VAL A 114 3.28 8.88 -2.64
C VAL A 114 4.41 7.89 -2.96
N TYR A 115 5.37 7.75 -2.06
CA TYR A 115 6.46 6.79 -2.23
C TYR A 115 5.93 5.36 -2.17
N GLN A 116 5.20 5.00 -1.10
CA GLN A 116 4.78 3.62 -0.86
C GLN A 116 3.74 3.15 -1.89
N PHE A 117 2.74 3.98 -2.16
CA PHE A 117 1.63 3.62 -3.04
C PHE A 117 1.84 4.03 -4.50
N GLY A 118 2.77 4.94 -4.78
CA GLY A 118 3.21 5.26 -6.13
C GLY A 118 4.42 4.42 -6.51
N VAL A 119 5.60 4.85 -6.06
CA VAL A 119 6.90 4.34 -6.54
C VAL A 119 7.18 2.90 -6.11
N ALA A 120 7.10 2.62 -4.81
CA ALA A 120 7.46 1.32 -4.23
C ALA A 120 6.47 0.21 -4.64
N SER A 121 5.26 0.58 -5.05
CA SER A 121 4.28 -0.38 -5.54
C SER A 121 4.60 -0.96 -6.91
N PHE A 122 5.58 -0.40 -7.64
CA PHE A 122 6.14 -0.97 -8.87
C PHE A 122 7.46 -1.71 -8.65
N VAL A 123 8.07 -1.56 -7.47
CA VAL A 123 9.35 -2.18 -7.14
C VAL A 123 9.06 -3.39 -6.26
N ASN A 124 9.10 -4.59 -6.85
CA ASN A 124 8.86 -5.90 -6.24
C ASN A 124 9.28 -5.96 -4.74
N SER A 125 8.30 -6.23 -3.88
CA SER A 125 8.34 -5.83 -2.46
C SER A 125 7.69 -6.89 -1.54
N SER A 126 8.06 -8.16 -1.67
CA SER A 126 7.59 -9.19 -0.71
C SER A 126 8.03 -8.90 0.74
N ILE A 127 9.17 -8.22 0.93
CA ILE A 127 9.70 -7.79 2.24
C ILE A 127 9.24 -6.38 2.63
N ILE A 128 9.00 -5.51 1.66
CA ILE A 128 8.65 -4.10 1.87
C ILE A 128 7.12 -3.92 2.09
N GLY A 129 6.30 -4.97 2.04
CA GLY A 129 4.85 -4.84 2.26
C GLY A 129 4.42 -4.63 3.73
N LYS A 130 5.05 -5.31 4.69
CA LYS A 130 4.52 -5.40 6.08
C LYS A 130 4.94 -4.25 6.98
N THR A 131 6.24 -3.93 7.01
CA THR A 131 6.78 -2.88 7.87
C THR A 131 6.21 -1.49 7.55
N PRO A 132 6.10 -1.07 6.27
CA PRO A 132 5.50 0.21 5.91
C PRO A 132 4.02 0.30 6.29
N PHE A 133 3.29 -0.82 6.32
CA PHE A 133 1.88 -0.79 6.73
C PHE A 133 1.74 -0.38 8.20
N LEU A 134 2.58 -0.90 9.10
CA LEU A 134 2.57 -0.50 10.50
C LEU A 134 3.00 0.96 10.68
N LEU A 135 4.01 1.41 9.93
CA LEU A 135 4.47 2.80 9.96
C LEU A 135 3.39 3.77 9.45
N PHE A 136 2.63 3.37 8.43
CA PHE A 136 1.47 4.12 7.95
C PHE A 136 0.43 4.32 9.05
N TRP A 137 0.00 3.24 9.71
CA TRP A 137 -1.01 3.33 10.77
C TRP A 137 -0.54 4.14 11.97
N ALA A 138 0.72 3.98 12.38
CA ALA A 138 1.30 4.76 13.47
C ALA A 138 1.36 6.25 13.14
N SER A 139 1.89 6.61 11.96
CA SER A 139 2.01 8.01 11.53
C SER A 139 0.64 8.66 11.32
N PHE A 140 -0.31 7.95 10.71
CA PHE A 140 -1.69 8.41 10.57
C PHE A 140 -2.37 8.63 11.93
N GLY A 141 -2.21 7.70 12.87
CA GLY A 141 -2.77 7.81 14.22
C GLY A 141 -2.22 9.02 14.99
N ILE A 142 -0.89 9.23 14.97
CA ILE A 142 -0.24 10.39 15.61
C ILE A 142 -0.76 11.68 14.98
N MET A 143 -0.85 11.75 13.64
CA MET A 143 -1.38 12.92 12.95
C MET A 143 -2.81 13.24 13.38
N MET A 144 -3.67 12.22 13.49
CA MET A 144 -5.06 12.40 13.94
C MET A 144 -5.15 12.89 15.39
N ALA A 145 -4.27 12.40 16.27
CA ALA A 145 -4.19 12.88 17.65
C ALA A 145 -3.80 14.36 17.70
N LEU A 146 -2.75 14.75 16.98
CA LEU A 146 -2.30 16.15 16.88
C LEU A 146 -3.37 17.06 16.26
N ALA A 147 -4.13 16.56 15.27
CA ALA A 147 -5.25 17.27 14.68
C ALA A 147 -6.34 17.61 15.70
N ARG A 148 -6.61 16.69 16.64
CA ARG A 148 -7.60 16.90 17.71
C ARG A 148 -7.11 17.91 18.74
N VAL A 149 -5.84 17.82 19.15
CA VAL A 149 -5.22 18.79 20.09
C VAL A 149 -5.29 20.19 19.50
N ALA A 150 -4.87 20.37 18.24
CA ALA A 150 -4.90 21.67 17.58
C ALA A 150 -6.30 22.30 17.49
N ARG A 151 -7.36 21.48 17.39
CA ARG A 151 -8.75 21.97 17.41
C ARG A 151 -9.18 22.42 18.81
N ALA A 152 -8.81 21.67 19.84
CA ALA A 152 -9.12 22.01 21.24
C ALA A 152 -8.43 23.30 21.67
N ASP A 153 -7.17 23.50 21.28
CA ASP A 153 -6.41 24.73 21.56
C ASP A 153 -7.07 25.95 20.90
N ALA A 154 -7.51 25.80 19.63
CA ALA A 154 -8.19 26.87 18.91
C ALA A 154 -9.52 27.28 19.58
N GLN A 155 -10.32 26.32 20.05
CA GLN A 155 -11.57 26.58 20.77
C GLN A 155 -11.32 27.27 22.11
N SER A 156 -10.30 26.82 22.85
CA SER A 156 -9.94 27.40 24.15
C SER A 156 -9.48 28.86 24.02
N ALA A 157 -8.74 29.16 22.94
CA ALA A 157 -8.31 30.52 22.63
C ALA A 157 -9.46 31.45 22.19
N GLU A 158 -10.53 30.90 21.62
CA GLU A 158 -11.73 31.66 21.23
C GLU A 158 -12.59 32.00 22.45
N LEU A 159 -12.79 31.05 23.37
CA LEU A 159 -13.46 31.27 24.67
C LEU A 159 -12.79 32.37 25.51
N GLN A 160 -11.45 32.46 25.48
CA GLN A 160 -10.72 33.51 26.21
C GLN A 160 -10.90 34.92 25.61
N LYS A 161 -11.38 35.05 24.37
CA LYS A 161 -11.63 36.36 23.74
C LYS A 161 -12.99 36.93 24.09
N GLU A 162 -13.92 36.15 24.65
CA GLU A 162 -15.20 36.69 25.06
C GLU A 162 -15.00 37.69 26.22
N PRO A 163 -15.39 38.96 26.03
CA PRO A 163 -15.25 39.97 27.08
C PRO A 163 -16.10 39.56 28.28
N ILE A 164 -15.51 39.59 29.48
CA ILE A 164 -16.24 39.35 30.73
C ILE A 164 -17.43 40.32 30.74
N PRO A 165 -18.68 39.82 30.79
CA PRO A 165 -19.84 40.70 30.77
C PRO A 165 -19.78 41.64 31.98
N ALA A 166 -19.79 42.94 31.71
CA ALA A 166 -19.67 44.01 32.70
C ALA A 166 -20.75 43.97 33.81
N ALA A 167 -21.80 43.17 33.61
CA ALA A 167 -22.90 42.98 34.55
C ALA A 167 -22.53 42.29 35.87
N VAL A 168 -21.30 41.75 36.02
CA VAL A 168 -20.87 41.05 37.26
C VAL A 168 -20.20 41.98 38.29
N ILE A 169 -19.92 43.25 37.97
CA ILE A 169 -19.11 44.14 38.83
C ILE A 169 -19.95 44.99 39.82
N THR A 170 -21.28 45.04 39.71
CA THR A 170 -22.12 45.85 40.61
C THR A 170 -22.82 45.03 41.68
N LYS A 171 -22.10 44.62 42.73
CA LYS A 171 -22.64 44.33 44.07
C LYS A 171 -21.62 44.62 45.15
#